data_AF-P0C297-F1
#
_entry.id   AF-P0C297-F1
#
_cell.length_a   1.000
_cell.length_b   1.000
_cell.length_c   1.000
_cell.angle_alpha   90.00
_cell.angle_beta   90.00
_cell.angle_gamma   90.00
#
_symmetry.space_group_name_H-M   'P 1'
#
loop_
_entity.id
_entity.type
_entity.pdbx_description
1 polymer ?
#
loop_
_entity_poly.entity_id
_entity_poly.type
_entity_poly.pdbx_seq_one_letter_code
_entity_poly.pdbx_strand_id
1 'polypeptide(L)' 'ADVPGNYPLDTRGYSYYCTILGENEFCKKICKVHGVSYGYCYNSGCWCEYLEAKDVSVWNAAKNYCKNPVGK' A
#
# COMPACT_ATOMS: atom_id res chain seq x y z
N ALA A 1 -2.55 7.61 -19.79
CA ALA A 1 -3.67 7.21 -18.91
C ALA A 1 -3.10 7.12 -17.51
N ASP A 2 -3.74 7.72 -16.53
CA ASP A 2 -3.29 7.60 -15.14
C ASP A 2 -3.42 6.15 -14.70
N VAL A 3 -2.36 5.62 -14.08
CA VAL A 3 -2.35 4.23 -13.60
C VAL A 3 -3.37 4.12 -12.47
N PRO A 4 -4.34 3.19 -12.53
CA PRO A 4 -5.32 3.04 -11.47
C PRO A 4 -4.65 2.62 -10.17
N GLY A 5 -5.28 2.89 -9.04
CA GLY A 5 -4.72 2.57 -7.74
C GLY A 5 -5.62 3.04 -6.61
N ASN A 6 -5.12 2.90 -5.39
CA ASN A 6 -5.76 3.37 -4.17
C ASN A 6 -4.71 3.83 -3.17
N TYR A 7 -5.14 4.61 -2.17
CA TYR A 7 -4.36 4.88 -0.97
C TYR A 7 -4.49 3.69 -0.01
N PRO A 8 -3.40 3.01 0.38
CA PRO A 8 -3.45 1.98 1.39
C PRO A 8 -3.76 2.61 2.75
N LEU A 9 -4.44 1.85 3.61
CA LEU A 9 -4.79 2.23 4.96
C LEU A 9 -4.01 1.41 5.98
N ASP A 10 -3.50 2.11 7.00
CA ASP A 10 -2.77 1.53 8.12
C ASP A 10 -3.69 0.72 9.05
N THR A 11 -3.12 0.22 10.14
CA THR A 11 -3.83 -0.58 11.14
C THR A 11 -4.99 0.17 11.81
N ARG A 12 -5.00 1.50 11.74
CA ARG A 12 -6.01 2.40 12.30
C ARG A 12 -7.01 2.90 11.26
N GLY A 13 -6.84 2.52 9.99
CA GLY A 13 -7.71 2.96 8.90
C GLY A 13 -7.33 4.33 8.32
N TYR A 14 -6.13 4.84 8.57
CA TYR A 14 -5.65 6.10 8.00
C TYR A 14 -4.70 5.87 6.82
N SER A 15 -4.69 6.80 5.87
CA SER A 15 -3.68 6.80 4.82
C SER A 15 -2.28 7.04 5.38
N TYR A 16 -1.28 6.44 4.76
CA TYR A 16 0.10 6.63 5.16
C TYR A 16 0.62 7.99 4.70
N TYR A 17 0.94 8.86 5.66
CA TYR A 17 1.47 10.19 5.38
C TYR A 17 2.89 10.13 4.80
N CYS A 18 3.17 10.98 3.81
CA CYS A 18 4.48 11.13 3.19
C CYS A 18 4.76 12.60 2.84
N THR A 19 6.03 13.00 2.87
CA THR A 19 6.44 14.42 2.73
C THR A 19 7.03 14.75 1.36
N ILE A 20 7.86 13.87 0.80
CA ILE A 20 8.50 14.07 -0.52
C ILE A 20 7.57 13.51 -1.58
N LEU A 21 6.93 14.39 -2.35
CA LEU A 21 6.04 14.05 -3.47
C LEU A 21 6.80 13.31 -4.58
N GLY A 22 6.10 12.40 -5.25
CA GLY A 22 6.68 11.52 -6.28
C GLY A 22 7.37 10.31 -5.66
N GLU A 23 8.46 9.87 -6.28
CA GLU A 23 9.15 8.62 -5.91
C GLU A 23 9.55 8.61 -4.43
N ASN A 24 9.09 7.57 -3.71
CA ASN A 24 9.21 7.52 -2.27
C ASN A 24 9.39 6.08 -1.77
N GLU A 25 10.56 5.78 -1.20
CA GLU A 25 10.90 4.43 -0.72
C GLU A 25 9.99 3.93 0.41
N PHE A 26 9.46 4.83 1.23
CA PHE A 26 8.49 4.45 2.24
C PHE A 26 7.19 3.97 1.59
N CYS A 27 6.66 4.70 0.61
CA CYS A 27 5.45 4.29 -0.10
C CYS A 27 5.64 3.00 -0.91
N LYS A 28 6.80 2.80 -1.55
CA LYS A 28 7.11 1.51 -2.22
C LYS A 28 7.03 0.33 -1.25
N LYS A 29 7.58 0.47 -0.05
CA LYS A 29 7.54 -0.59 0.98
C LYS A 29 6.13 -0.87 1.46
N ILE A 30 5.34 0.17 1.72
CA ILE A 30 3.94 0.03 2.14
C ILE A 30 3.13 -0.66 1.04
N CYS A 31 3.23 -0.22 -0.21
CA CYS A 31 2.46 -0.83 -1.31
C CYS A 31 2.80 -2.31 -1.52
N LYS A 32 4.06 -2.71 -1.28
CA LYS A 32 4.48 -4.11 -1.29
C LYS A 32 3.81 -4.95 -0.20
N VAL A 33 3.56 -4.39 0.98
CA VAL A 33 2.78 -5.05 2.04
C VAL A 33 1.33 -5.27 1.58
N HIS A 34 0.80 -4.34 0.80
CA HIS A 34 -0.54 -4.42 0.21
C HIS A 34 -0.62 -5.27 -1.08
N GLY A 35 0.45 -6.00 -1.42
CA GLY A 35 0.46 -6.98 -2.50
C GLY A 35 0.77 -6.42 -3.89
N VAL A 36 1.11 -5.13 -4.02
CA VAL A 36 1.45 -4.51 -5.31
C VAL A 36 2.90 -4.02 -5.35
N SER A 37 3.46 -3.86 -6.54
CA SER A 37 4.90 -3.67 -6.71
C SER A 37 5.40 -2.23 -6.58
N TYR A 38 4.54 -1.25 -6.80
CA TYR A 38 4.95 0.16 -6.90
C TYR A 38 4.05 1.09 -6.10
N GLY A 39 4.69 2.10 -5.53
CA GLY A 39 4.06 3.12 -4.71
C GLY A 39 4.88 4.38 -4.66
N TYR A 40 4.21 5.52 -4.56
CA TYR A 40 4.82 6.84 -4.52
C TYR A 40 4.00 7.78 -3.65
N CYS A 41 4.56 8.95 -3.32
CA CYS A 41 3.87 9.94 -2.52
C CYS A 41 3.03 10.86 -3.40
N TYR A 42 1.71 10.89 -3.18
CA TYR A 42 0.78 11.72 -3.92
C TYR A 42 -0.18 12.43 -2.94
N ASN A 43 -0.31 13.75 -3.06
CA ASN A 43 -1.15 14.55 -2.16
C ASN A 43 -0.86 14.29 -0.66
N SER A 44 0.42 14.15 -0.30
CA SER A 44 0.91 13.80 1.04
C SER A 44 0.45 12.44 1.60
N GLY A 45 -0.11 11.57 0.76
CA GLY A 45 -0.43 10.18 1.09
C GLY A 45 0.28 9.21 0.16
N CYS A 46 0.61 8.01 0.63
CA CYS A 46 1.11 6.97 -0.26
C CYS A 46 0.02 6.53 -1.24
N TRP A 47 0.29 6.57 -2.54
CA TRP A 47 -0.54 5.99 -3.58
C TRP A 47 0.10 4.70 -4.08
N CYS A 48 -0.70 3.64 -4.18
CA CYS A 48 -0.27 2.34 -4.68
C CYS A 48 -0.92 2.04 -6.02
N GLU A 49 -0.11 1.90 -7.05
CA GLU A 49 -0.59 1.51 -8.37
C GLU A 49 -1.14 0.08 -8.36
N TYR A 50 -2.25 -0.13 -9.06
CA TYR A 50 -2.99 -1.38 -9.16
C TYR A 50 -3.50 -1.96 -7.83
N LEU A 51 -3.46 -1.19 -6.73
CA LEU A 51 -4.05 -1.62 -5.46
C LEU A 51 -5.57 -1.71 -5.60
N GLU A 52 -6.10 -2.93 -5.51
CA GLU A 52 -7.54 -3.18 -5.56
C GLU A 52 -8.22 -2.77 -4.25
N ALA A 53 -9.49 -2.34 -4.33
CA ALA A 53 -10.26 -1.89 -3.16
C ALA A 53 -10.32 -2.93 -2.03
N LYS A 54 -10.32 -4.22 -2.35
CA LYS A 54 -10.38 -5.31 -1.36
C LYS A 54 -9.16 -5.38 -0.44
N ASP A 55 -7.99 -4.88 -0.90
CA ASP A 55 -6.71 -4.95 -0.19
C ASP A 55 -6.25 -3.60 0.37
N VAL A 56 -7.11 -2.57 0.29
CA VAL A 56 -6.79 -1.23 0.81
C VAL A 56 -6.49 -1.25 2.32
N SER A 57 -7.23 -2.04 3.09
CA SER A 57 -6.94 -2.24 4.51
C SER A 57 -5.72 -3.17 4.69
N VAL A 58 -4.76 -2.77 5.52
CA VAL A 58 -3.58 -3.61 5.83
C VAL A 58 -3.98 -4.97 6.43
N TRP A 59 -5.11 -5.04 7.11
CA TRP A 59 -5.63 -6.29 7.68
C TRP A 59 -6.10 -7.26 6.59
N ASN A 60 -6.73 -6.75 5.52
CA ASN A 60 -7.14 -7.56 4.38
C ASN A 60 -5.92 -7.98 3.56
N ALA A 61 -5.01 -7.06 3.30
CA ALA A 61 -3.75 -7.34 2.62
C ALA A 61 -2.94 -8.42 3.35
N ALA A 62 -2.80 -8.31 4.68
CA ALA A 62 -2.09 -9.31 5.47
C ALA A 62 -2.74 -10.69 5.36
N LYS A 63 -4.08 -10.76 5.43
CA LYS A 63 -4.82 -12.01 5.25
C LYS A 63 -4.61 -12.64 3.87
N ASN A 64 -4.51 -11.82 2.82
CA ASN A 64 -4.42 -12.28 1.43
C ASN A 64 -2.98 -12.59 0.97
N TYR A 65 -1.98 -11.87 1.49
CA TYR A 65 -0.62 -11.90 0.96
C TYR A 65 0.46 -12.32 1.96
N CYS A 66 0.26 -12.11 3.26
CA CYS A 66 1.26 -12.51 4.26
C CYS A 66 1.12 -14.00 4.59
N LYS A 67 2.15 -14.78 4.29
CA LYS A 67 2.22 -16.20 4.66
C LYS A 67 2.88 -16.32 6.03
N ASN A 68 2.24 -17.00 6.97
CA ASN A 68 2.87 -17.34 8.24
C ASN A 68 3.95 -18.41 7.99
N PRO A 69 5.25 -18.12 8.22
CA PRO A 69 6.32 -19.10 8.01
C PRO A 69 6.30 -20.23 9.04
N VAL A 70 5.59 -20.09 10.16
CA VAL A 70 5.53 -21.13 11.22
C VAL A 70 4.63 -22.31 10.82
N GLY A 71 3.75 -22.13 9.83
CA GLY A 71 2.79 -23.16 9.40
C GLY A 71 3.23 -23.97 8.16
N LYS A 72 4.46 -23.83 7.69
CA LYS A 72 5.07 -24.62 6.62
C LYS A 72 6.45 -25.09 7.04
#